data_AF-A0A508A9I3-F1
#
_entry.id   AF-A0A508A9I3-F1
#
_cell.length_a   1.000
_cell.length_b   1.000
_cell.length_c   1.000
_cell.angle_alpha   90.00
_cell.angle_beta   90.00
_cell.angle_gamma   90.00
#
_symmetry.space_group_name_H-M   'P 1'
#
loop_
_entity.id
_entity.type
_entity.pdbx_description
1 polymer ?
#
loop_
_entity_poly.entity_id
_entity_poly.type
_entity_poly.pdbx_seq_one_letter_code
_entity_poly.pdbx_strand_id
1 'polypeptide(L)'
;MRIKGATVQKGLMGLALLGAVAWNLAHAGQIKDLQLRTGATGTRAEIVMDAQGGVSTLSLSGPDRLVVDFPGSDLAKGLSLPAPSGVVKGVRTGHPVPGTTRIVFDLAQPIAVLKPRVEPGAQGPVLVLEWPGDGAGAAPATQVGAVPAASTYTPAPGTSASAPPLAATAEPDLAASAAATTRLISEL
;
A
#
# COMPACT_ATOMS: atom_id res chain seq x y z
N MET A 1 -47.03 -33.26 32.21
CA MET A 1 -46.52 -32.61 30.98
C MET A 1 -45.21 -31.87 31.30
N ARG A 2 -44.07 -32.57 31.42
CA ARG A 2 -42.76 -32.04 31.90
C ARG A 2 -41.68 -31.99 30.81
N ILE A 3 -42.07 -31.87 29.54
CA ILE A 3 -41.16 -32.01 28.37
C ILE A 3 -40.64 -30.66 27.84
N LYS A 4 -40.85 -29.55 28.55
CA LYS A 4 -40.53 -28.20 28.05
C LYS A 4 -39.23 -27.60 28.59
N GLY A 5 -38.82 -27.93 29.82
CA GLY A 5 -37.62 -27.32 30.45
C GLY A 5 -36.30 -27.73 29.80
N ALA A 6 -36.12 -29.02 29.51
CA ALA A 6 -34.86 -29.53 28.97
C ALA A 6 -34.58 -29.06 27.52
N THR A 7 -35.61 -28.91 26.69
CA THR A 7 -35.47 -28.44 25.31
C THR A 7 -35.19 -26.94 25.23
N VAL A 8 -35.80 -26.15 26.13
CA VAL A 8 -35.54 -24.70 26.25
C VAL A 8 -34.11 -24.45 26.76
N GLN A 9 -33.66 -25.19 27.77
CA GLN A 9 -32.29 -25.09 28.30
C GLN A 9 -31.24 -25.44 27.24
N LYS A 10 -31.46 -26.49 26.44
CA LYS A 10 -30.57 -26.87 25.33
C LYS A 10 -30.52 -25.80 24.25
N GLY A 11 -31.66 -25.18 23.90
CA GLY A 11 -31.72 -24.05 22.98
C GLY A 11 -30.95 -22.83 23.49
N LEU A 12 -31.10 -22.50 24.78
CA LEU A 12 -30.39 -21.40 25.43
C LEU A 12 -28.87 -21.64 25.47
N MET A 13 -28.44 -22.87 25.78
CA MET A 13 -27.03 -23.25 25.71
C MET A 13 -26.47 -23.16 24.30
N GLY A 14 -27.22 -23.62 23.30
CA GLY A 14 -26.82 -23.52 21.89
C GLY A 14 -26.64 -22.07 21.44
N LEU A 15 -27.58 -21.18 21.80
CA LEU A 15 -27.48 -19.75 21.48
C LEU A 15 -26.29 -19.09 22.20
N ALA A 16 -26.04 -19.44 23.47
CA ALA A 16 -24.90 -18.94 24.22
C ALA A 16 -23.55 -19.39 23.62
N LEU A 17 -23.46 -20.66 23.19
CA LEU A 17 -22.28 -21.19 22.49
C LEU A 17 -22.04 -20.48 21.15
N LEU A 18 -23.08 -20.28 20.34
CA LEU A 18 -22.98 -19.55 19.08
C LEU A 18 -22.59 -18.07 19.31
N GLY A 19 -23.13 -17.44 20.36
CA GLY A 19 -22.75 -16.08 20.76
C GLY A 19 -21.28 -15.98 21.16
N ALA A 20 -20.77 -16.97 21.91
CA ALA A 20 -19.36 -17.02 22.30
C ALA A 20 -18.42 -17.24 21.10
N VAL A 21 -18.79 -18.11 20.15
CA VAL A 21 -18.03 -18.32 18.92
C VAL A 21 -18.04 -17.06 18.06
N ALA A 22 -19.20 -16.43 17.85
CA ALA A 22 -19.33 -15.20 17.07
C ALA A 22 -18.51 -14.03 17.67
N TRP A 23 -18.44 -13.94 19.00
CA TRP A 23 -17.61 -12.93 19.68
C TRP A 23 -16.12 -13.09 19.39
N ASN A 24 -15.63 -14.33 19.25
CA ASN A 24 -14.22 -14.58 18.97
C ASN A 24 -13.84 -14.22 17.53
N LEU A 25 -14.74 -14.45 16.56
CA LEU A 25 -14.50 -14.14 15.15
C LEU A 25 -14.47 -12.63 14.84
N ALA A 26 -14.96 -11.78 15.75
CA ALA A 26 -15.08 -10.35 15.53
C ALA A 26 -13.82 -9.53 15.87
N HIS A 27 -12.79 -10.15 16.47
CA HIS A 27 -11.56 -9.44 16.85
C HIS A 27 -10.54 -9.49 15.71
N ALA A 28 -10.43 -8.40 14.96
CA ALA A 28 -9.28 -8.15 14.10
C ALA A 28 -8.05 -7.91 14.98
N GLY A 29 -6.90 -8.41 14.55
CA GLY A 29 -5.62 -8.10 15.18
C GLY A 29 -5.34 -6.60 15.16
N GLN A 30 -4.45 -6.15 16.04
CA GLN A 30 -4.05 -4.75 16.17
C GLN A 30 -2.54 -4.61 16.19
N ILE A 31 -2.05 -3.67 15.38
CA ILE A 31 -0.69 -3.16 15.46
C ILE A 31 -0.66 -2.09 16.55
N LYS A 32 -0.04 -2.43 17.68
CA LYS A 32 -0.03 -1.63 18.91
C LYS A 32 1.08 -0.59 18.95
N ASP A 33 2.23 -0.93 18.40
CA ASP A 33 3.40 -0.06 18.41
C ASP A 33 4.29 -0.35 17.19
N LEU A 34 5.01 0.68 16.75
CA LEU A 34 5.99 0.58 15.67
C LEU A 34 7.20 1.43 16.01
N GLN A 35 8.32 0.77 16.25
CA GLN A 35 9.59 1.40 16.59
C GLN A 35 10.61 1.17 15.50
N LEU A 36 11.51 2.14 15.35
CA LEU A 36 12.66 2.05 14.47
C LEU A 36 13.92 2.34 15.27
N ARG A 37 14.87 1.41 15.22
CA ARG A 37 16.15 1.47 15.93
C ARG A 37 17.28 1.32 14.94
N THR A 38 18.39 2.00 15.18
CA THR A 38 19.63 1.82 14.43
C THR A 38 20.72 1.38 15.41
N GLY A 39 21.48 0.36 15.03
CA GLY A 39 22.59 -0.17 15.81
C GLY A 39 23.77 -0.55 14.91
N ALA A 40 24.81 -1.14 15.52
CA ALA A 40 26.06 -1.49 14.82
C ALA A 40 25.89 -2.52 13.70
N THR A 41 24.80 -3.29 13.70
CA THR A 41 24.50 -4.29 12.66
C THR A 41 23.55 -3.76 11.58
N GLY A 42 22.99 -2.57 11.79
CA GLY A 42 22.14 -1.85 10.85
C GLY A 42 20.83 -1.35 11.44
N THR A 43 19.79 -1.26 10.61
CA THR A 43 18.49 -0.71 11.01
C THR A 43 17.51 -1.84 11.32
N ARG A 44 16.77 -1.69 12.42
CA ARG A 44 15.77 -2.65 12.90
C ARG A 44 14.43 -1.95 13.09
N ALA A 45 13.37 -2.47 12.46
CA ALA A 45 12.00 -2.09 12.78
C ALA A 45 11.35 -3.18 13.63
N GLU A 46 10.66 -2.75 14.68
CA GLU A 46 9.94 -3.61 15.63
C GLU A 46 8.47 -3.21 15.61
N ILE A 47 7.61 -4.14 15.22
CA ILE A 47 6.16 -3.93 15.12
C ILE A 47 5.49 -4.81 16.16
N VAL A 48 4.94 -4.19 17.20
CA VAL A 48 4.23 -4.91 18.26
C VAL A 48 2.80 -5.16 17.81
N MET A 49 2.40 -6.43 17.87
CA MET A 49 1.06 -6.90 17.51
C MET A 49 0.36 -7.44 18.76
N ASP A 50 -0.97 -7.44 18.76
CA ASP A 50 -1.77 -8.02 19.83
C ASP A 50 -1.86 -9.55 19.76
N ALA A 51 -1.81 -10.09 18.56
CA ALA A 51 -1.85 -11.50 18.23
C ALA A 51 -0.93 -11.80 17.05
N GLN A 52 -0.50 -13.05 16.91
CA GLN A 52 0.19 -13.47 15.69
C GLN A 52 -0.84 -13.64 14.58
N GLY A 53 -0.62 -12.91 13.48
CA GLY A 53 -1.44 -12.98 12.28
C GLY A 53 -0.60 -13.31 11.05
N GLY A 54 -1.28 -13.40 9.90
CA GLY A 54 -0.59 -13.47 8.62
C GLY A 54 0.25 -12.21 8.39
N VAL A 55 1.47 -12.38 7.86
CA VAL A 55 2.34 -11.28 7.46
C VAL A 55 2.92 -11.62 6.10
N SER A 56 2.87 -10.67 5.18
CA SER A 56 3.53 -10.80 3.88
C SER A 56 4.39 -9.58 3.59
N THR A 57 5.52 -9.80 2.92
CA THR A 57 6.47 -8.74 2.59
C THR A 57 6.71 -8.67 1.09
N LEU A 58 6.77 -7.46 0.55
CA LEU A 58 7.07 -7.20 -0.85
C LEU A 58 8.07 -6.05 -0.97
N SER A 59 9.19 -6.29 -1.63
CA SER A 59 10.16 -5.23 -1.96
C SER A 59 9.80 -4.60 -3.30
N LEU A 60 9.81 -3.27 -3.36
CA LEU A 60 9.57 -2.49 -4.57
C LEU A 60 10.81 -1.64 -4.90
N SER A 61 10.95 -1.28 -6.16
CA SER A 61 12.00 -0.40 -6.67
C SER A 61 11.40 0.75 -7.46
N GLY A 62 12.10 1.89 -7.49
CA GLY A 62 11.68 3.10 -8.20
C GLY A 62 10.50 3.86 -7.55
N PRO A 63 10.58 4.35 -6.30
CA PRO A 63 11.72 4.32 -5.36
C PRO A 63 11.80 3.03 -4.52
N ASP A 64 12.94 2.80 -3.85
CA ASP A 64 13.17 1.60 -3.04
C ASP A 64 12.29 1.57 -1.80
N ARG A 65 11.51 0.49 -1.64
CA ARG A 65 10.54 0.35 -0.55
C ARG A 65 10.42 -1.10 -0.07
N LEU A 66 10.21 -1.29 1.22
CA LEU A 66 9.68 -2.53 1.76
C LEU A 66 8.22 -2.33 2.16
N VAL A 67 7.35 -3.15 1.60
CA VAL A 67 5.93 -3.23 1.95
C VAL A 67 5.72 -4.42 2.88
N VAL A 68 4.96 -4.21 3.94
CA VAL A 68 4.56 -5.25 4.89
C VAL A 68 3.05 -5.20 5.06
N ASP A 69 2.38 -6.27 4.66
CA ASP A 69 0.92 -6.39 4.73
C ASP A 69 0.52 -7.33 5.88
N PHE A 70 -0.45 -6.86 6.66
CA PHE A 70 -1.02 -7.50 7.84
C PHE A 70 -2.52 -7.75 7.60
N PRO A 71 -2.89 -8.86 6.94
CA PRO A 71 -4.29 -9.26 6.78
C PRO A 71 -4.95 -9.53 8.14
N GLY A 72 -6.21 -9.12 8.26
CA GLY A 72 -7.00 -9.26 9.47
C GLY A 72 -6.49 -8.40 10.63
N SER A 73 -5.69 -7.36 10.35
CA SER A 73 -5.15 -6.46 11.37
C SER A 73 -5.38 -4.99 11.04
N ASP A 74 -5.65 -4.18 12.06
CA ASP A 74 -5.81 -2.73 12.00
C ASP A 74 -4.72 -2.00 12.79
N LEU A 75 -4.50 -0.72 12.50
CA LEU A 75 -3.67 0.13 13.37
C LEU A 75 -4.41 0.45 14.66
N ALA A 76 -3.70 0.38 15.79
CA ALA A 76 -4.21 0.94 17.04
C ALA A 76 -4.54 2.44 16.87
N LYS A 77 -5.63 2.88 17.49
CA LYS A 77 -6.05 4.29 17.43
C LYS A 77 -4.96 5.18 18.04
N GLY A 78 -4.53 6.18 17.29
CA GLY A 78 -3.50 7.12 17.72
C GLY A 78 -2.08 6.56 17.68
N LEU A 79 -1.84 5.43 17.01
CA LEU A 79 -0.49 4.93 16.74
C LEU A 79 0.34 6.02 16.04
N SER A 80 1.47 6.39 16.67
CA SER A 80 2.44 7.30 16.06
C SER A 80 3.39 6.52 15.18
N LEU A 81 3.66 7.02 13.98
CA LEU A 81 4.70 6.47 13.13
C LEU A 81 6.08 6.97 13.60
N PRO A 82 7.12 6.12 13.57
CA PRO A 82 8.45 6.52 14.00
C PRO A 82 9.08 7.50 13.01
N ALA A 83 9.96 8.35 13.52
CA ALA A 83 10.79 9.20 12.69
C ALA A 83 11.76 8.34 11.84
N PRO A 84 12.21 8.84 10.67
CA PRO A 84 13.22 8.17 9.85
C PRO A 84 14.50 7.87 10.64
N SER A 85 15.12 6.72 10.39
CA SER A 85 16.37 6.29 11.04
C SER A 85 17.13 5.29 10.16
N GLY A 86 18.45 5.45 10.10
CA GLY A 86 19.33 4.60 9.31
C GLY A 86 18.91 4.51 7.85
N VAL A 87 18.68 3.29 7.34
CA VAL A 87 18.30 3.09 5.92
C VAL A 87 16.85 3.46 5.62
N VAL A 88 15.99 3.66 6.63
CA VAL A 88 14.57 3.98 6.42
C VAL A 88 14.39 5.49 6.40
N LYS A 89 13.99 6.04 5.25
CA LYS A 89 13.72 7.46 5.01
C LYS A 89 12.33 7.90 5.43
N GLY A 90 11.40 6.96 5.59
CA GLY A 90 10.04 7.26 5.99
C GLY A 90 9.22 6.00 6.21
N VAL A 91 8.15 6.15 6.99
CA VAL A 91 7.17 5.10 7.22
C VAL A 91 5.79 5.63 6.84
N ARG A 92 5.04 4.84 6.10
CA ARG A 92 3.67 5.14 5.68
C ARG A 92 2.77 3.98 6.02
N THR A 93 1.50 4.27 6.20
CA THR A 93 0.48 3.25 6.44
C THR A 93 -0.75 3.49 5.59
N GLY A 94 -1.54 2.44 5.42
CA GLY A 94 -2.80 2.51 4.68
C GLY A 94 -3.51 1.16 4.64
N HIS A 95 -4.63 1.12 3.92
CA HIS A 95 -5.42 -0.10 3.75
C HIS A 95 -5.53 -0.39 2.24
N PRO A 96 -4.66 -1.24 1.67
CA PRO A 96 -4.71 -1.54 0.23
C PRO A 96 -6.02 -2.23 -0.16
N VAL A 97 -6.59 -3.02 0.75
CA VAL A 97 -7.90 -3.64 0.65
C VAL A 97 -8.56 -3.63 2.03
N PRO A 98 -9.91 -3.72 2.13
CA PRO A 98 -10.58 -3.81 3.41
C PRO A 98 -10.05 -4.95 4.27
N GLY A 99 -9.79 -4.67 5.56
CA GLY A 99 -9.31 -5.67 6.52
C GLY A 99 -7.82 -6.01 6.41
N THR A 100 -7.05 -5.33 5.56
CA THR A 100 -5.59 -5.48 5.51
C THR A 100 -4.93 -4.15 5.80
N THR A 101 -4.10 -4.10 6.83
CA THR A 101 -3.18 -2.98 7.04
C THR A 101 -1.92 -3.18 6.20
N ARG A 102 -1.46 -2.11 5.55
CA ARG A 102 -0.15 -2.03 4.92
C ARG A 102 0.73 -1.04 5.65
N ILE A 103 1.93 -1.46 6.01
CA ILE A 103 3.02 -0.58 6.44
C ILE A 103 4.08 -0.56 5.33
N VAL A 104 4.49 0.63 4.91
CA VAL A 104 5.51 0.82 3.87
C VAL A 104 6.70 1.56 4.48
N PHE A 105 7.87 0.96 4.38
CA PHE A 105 9.15 1.57 4.72
C PHE A 105 9.78 2.10 3.43
N ASP A 106 9.86 3.42 3.29
CA ASP A 106 10.61 4.08 2.22
C ASP A 106 12.10 3.95 2.54
N LEU A 107 12.89 3.38 1.64
CA LEU A 107 14.30 3.05 1.87
C LEU A 107 15.23 4.06 1.20
N ALA A 108 16.42 4.22 1.78
CA ALA A 108 17.43 5.15 1.30
C ALA A 108 18.18 4.66 0.06
N GLN A 109 18.29 3.35 -0.07
CA GLN A 109 19.07 2.62 -1.06
C GLN A 109 18.44 1.23 -1.29
N PRO A 110 18.75 0.54 -2.41
CA PRO A 110 18.24 -0.79 -2.68
C PRO A 110 18.91 -1.80 -1.74
N ILE A 111 18.23 -2.12 -0.63
CA ILE A 111 18.71 -3.07 0.37
C ILE A 111 17.66 -4.13 0.68
N ALA A 112 18.09 -5.39 0.64
CA ALA A 112 17.23 -6.51 1.00
C ALA A 112 17.01 -6.53 2.52
N VAL A 113 15.75 -6.66 2.93
CA VAL A 113 15.42 -6.98 4.32
C VAL A 113 15.87 -8.41 4.61
N LEU A 114 16.44 -8.63 5.79
CA LEU A 114 16.67 -9.98 6.30
C LEU A 114 15.32 -10.68 6.51
N LYS A 115 15.37 -12.01 6.64
CA LYS A 115 14.14 -12.80 6.80
C LYS A 115 13.34 -12.29 8.02
N PRO A 116 12.11 -11.77 7.81
CA PRO A 116 11.27 -11.31 8.90
C PRO A 116 11.02 -12.43 9.90
N ARG A 117 11.03 -12.11 11.19
CA ARG A 117 10.77 -13.08 12.26
C ARG A 117 9.86 -12.49 13.32
N VAL A 118 9.06 -13.34 13.94
CA VAL A 118 8.20 -12.93 15.06
C VAL A 118 8.84 -13.40 16.35
N GLU A 119 9.10 -12.47 17.26
CA GLU A 119 9.66 -12.72 18.59
C GLU A 119 8.58 -12.51 19.66
N PRO A 120 8.57 -13.25 20.78
CA PRO A 120 7.69 -12.95 21.91
C PRO A 120 8.10 -11.64 22.58
N GLY A 121 7.16 -10.72 22.79
CA GLY A 121 7.37 -9.48 23.53
C GLY A 121 6.43 -9.35 24.71
N ALA A 122 6.76 -8.44 25.64
CA ALA A 122 5.97 -8.22 26.86
C ALA A 122 4.53 -7.70 26.57
N GLN A 123 4.34 -7.02 25.45
CA GLN A 123 3.06 -6.40 25.04
C GLN A 123 2.31 -7.22 23.97
N GLY A 124 2.89 -8.36 23.56
CA GLY A 124 2.42 -9.22 22.48
C GLY A 124 3.56 -9.63 21.54
N PRO A 125 3.25 -10.40 20.50
CA PRO A 125 4.22 -10.79 19.49
C PRO A 125 4.81 -9.58 18.75
N VAL A 126 6.10 -9.59 18.47
CA VAL A 126 6.81 -8.50 17.80
C VAL A 126 7.35 -9.00 16.47
N LEU A 127 6.89 -8.42 15.37
CA LEU A 127 7.51 -8.64 14.07
C LEU A 127 8.78 -7.79 13.98
N VAL A 128 9.88 -8.46 13.74
CA VAL A 128 11.21 -7.87 13.56
C VAL A 128 11.57 -7.86 12.09
N LEU A 129 11.93 -6.68 11.61
CA LEU A 129 12.49 -6.45 10.27
C LEU A 129 13.89 -5.86 10.45
N GLU A 130 14.89 -6.46 9.82
CA GLU A 130 16.28 -6.02 9.95
C GLU A 130 16.86 -5.76 8.56
N TRP A 131 17.54 -4.63 8.41
CA TRP A 131 18.32 -4.29 7.23
C TRP A 131 19.79 -4.17 7.63
N PRO A 132 20.70 -4.90 6.97
CA PRO A 132 22.11 -4.91 7.35
C PRO A 132 22.82 -3.59 6.99
N GLY A 133 23.88 -3.27 7.73
CA GLY A 133 24.80 -2.17 7.40
C GLY A 133 24.44 -0.81 8.00
N ASP A 134 25.40 0.10 8.03
CA ASP A 134 25.47 1.23 8.98
C ASP A 134 24.46 2.36 8.77
N GLY A 135 23.41 2.17 7.97
CA GLY A 135 22.38 3.19 7.77
C GLY A 135 22.88 4.47 7.12
N ALA A 136 24.14 4.52 6.69
CA ALA A 136 24.74 5.60 5.92
C ALA A 136 24.17 5.55 4.50
N GLY A 137 22.90 5.92 4.36
CA GLY A 137 22.37 6.37 3.09
C GLY A 137 23.27 7.50 2.62
N ALA A 138 23.88 7.33 1.44
CA ALA A 138 24.51 8.42 0.72
C ALA A 138 23.58 9.64 0.83
N ALA A 139 24.11 10.72 1.42
CA ALA A 139 23.44 12.00 1.47
C ALA A 139 22.88 12.28 0.06
N PRO A 140 21.65 12.82 -0.07
CA PRO A 140 21.23 13.32 -1.37
C PRO A 140 22.34 14.26 -1.82
N ALA A 141 22.98 13.94 -2.94
CA ALA A 141 23.88 14.88 -3.58
C ALA A 141 23.09 16.17 -3.72
N THR A 142 23.49 17.18 -2.96
CA THR A 142 22.96 18.52 -3.07
C THR A 142 23.14 18.91 -4.52
N GLN A 143 22.06 18.90 -5.31
CA GLN A 143 22.05 19.55 -6.61
C GLN A 143 22.09 21.05 -6.34
N VAL A 144 23.29 21.56 -6.04
CA VAL A 144 23.59 22.98 -6.14
C VAL A 144 23.86 23.26 -7.61
N GLY A 145 22.92 23.98 -8.23
CA GLY A 145 23.18 24.79 -9.42
C GLY A 145 22.91 24.10 -10.76
N ALA A 146 21.75 24.36 -11.33
CA ALA A 146 21.63 25.38 -12.37
C ALA A 146 20.15 25.58 -12.70
N VAL A 147 19.66 26.81 -12.54
CA VAL A 147 18.48 27.28 -13.25
C VAL A 147 18.92 27.50 -14.69
N PRO A 148 18.41 26.79 -15.70
CA PRO A 148 18.39 27.33 -17.05
C PRO A 148 17.17 28.25 -17.16
N ALA A 149 17.45 29.42 -17.70
CA ALA A 149 16.53 30.50 -17.95
C ALA A 149 15.22 30.08 -18.61
N ALA A 150 14.20 30.88 -18.32
CA ALA A 150 12.94 30.93 -19.03
C ALA A 150 13.14 30.91 -20.56
N SER A 151 12.54 29.93 -21.23
CA SER A 151 12.24 30.05 -22.65
C SER A 151 11.04 30.99 -22.78
N THR A 152 11.31 32.26 -23.04
CA THR A 152 10.32 33.21 -23.55
C THR A 152 9.85 32.71 -24.91
N TYR A 153 8.60 32.26 -24.98
CA TYR A 153 7.90 32.05 -26.25
C TYR A 153 7.72 33.41 -26.92
N THR A 154 8.58 33.71 -27.88
CA THR A 154 8.42 34.85 -28.79
C THR A 154 7.61 34.39 -29.99
N PRO A 155 6.46 35.01 -30.30
CA PRO A 155 5.65 34.60 -31.44
C PRO A 155 6.33 35.08 -32.73
N ALA A 156 6.59 34.16 -33.66
CA ALA A 156 7.02 34.52 -35.00
C ALA A 156 5.80 34.96 -35.83
N PRO A 157 5.83 36.12 -36.50
CA PRO A 157 4.75 36.57 -37.38
C PRO A 157 4.76 35.75 -38.67
N GLY A 158 3.73 34.93 -38.87
CA GLY A 158 3.43 34.31 -40.16
C GLY A 158 2.54 35.25 -40.98
N THR A 159 3.04 35.75 -42.10
CA THR A 159 2.18 36.37 -43.14
C THR A 159 2.72 36.00 -44.52
N SER A 160 1.89 35.20 -45.19
CA SER A 160 1.55 35.19 -46.62
C SER A 160 2.58 34.83 -47.70
N ALA A 161 2.34 33.66 -48.29
CA ALA A 161 2.21 33.49 -49.75
C ALA A 161 1.26 32.29 -50.00
N SER A 162 -0.04 32.53 -50.06
CA SER A 162 -0.89 32.63 -51.26
C SER A 162 -1.09 31.31 -52.04
N ALA A 163 -2.33 30.82 -51.98
CA ALA A 163 -2.96 29.73 -52.75
C ALA A 163 -3.10 30.05 -54.26
N PRO A 164 -3.63 29.14 -55.13
CA PRO A 164 -5.11 28.98 -55.27
C PRO A 164 -5.56 27.55 -55.76
N PRO A 165 -6.83 27.28 -56.16
CA PRO A 165 -8.01 27.06 -55.30
C PRO A 165 -8.87 25.81 -55.70
N LEU A 166 -10.09 25.71 -55.14
CA LEU A 166 -11.23 24.79 -55.42
C LEU A 166 -11.15 23.41 -54.72
N ALA A 167 -12.15 22.86 -54.02
CA ALA A 167 -13.56 23.21 -53.81
C ALA A 167 -14.15 22.46 -52.59
N ALA A 168 -15.24 23.02 -52.04
CA ALA A 168 -16.40 22.35 -51.44
C ALA A 168 -16.29 21.46 -50.18
N THR A 169 -16.81 22.00 -49.07
CA THR A 169 -17.88 21.47 -48.21
C THR A 169 -18.20 19.96 -48.18
N ALA A 170 -18.12 19.35 -46.98
CA ALA A 170 -19.10 18.45 -46.33
C ALA A 170 -18.37 17.54 -45.31
N GLU A 171 -18.53 17.79 -44.00
CA GLU A 171 -19.31 16.98 -43.04
C GLU A 171 -18.72 15.60 -42.66
N PRO A 172 -18.71 15.23 -41.35
CA PRO A 172 -18.01 14.04 -40.85
C PRO A 172 -18.77 12.75 -41.17
N ASP A 173 -18.06 11.79 -41.75
CA ASP A 173 -18.57 10.50 -42.22
C ASP A 173 -18.92 9.54 -41.04
N LEU A 174 -20.16 9.63 -40.56
CA LEU A 174 -20.79 8.66 -39.67
C LEU A 174 -21.02 7.28 -40.33
N ALA A 175 -20.84 7.13 -41.65
CA ALA A 175 -21.00 5.86 -42.35
C ALA A 175 -19.75 4.96 -42.24
N ALA A 176 -18.56 5.53 -41.99
CA ALA A 176 -17.36 4.76 -41.68
C ALA A 176 -17.47 3.96 -40.37
N SER A 177 -18.28 4.43 -39.41
CA SER A 177 -18.49 3.76 -38.12
C SER A 177 -19.43 2.55 -38.25
N ALA A 178 -20.47 2.62 -39.09
CA ALA A 178 -21.41 1.52 -39.31
C ALA A 178 -20.82 0.35 -40.11
N ALA A 179 -19.86 0.62 -41.00
CA ALA A 179 -19.16 -0.41 -41.77
C ALA A 179 -18.21 -1.26 -40.91
N ALA A 180 -17.64 -0.70 -39.85
CA ALA A 180 -16.77 -1.42 -38.92
C ALA A 180 -17.55 -2.41 -38.03
N THR A 181 -18.75 -2.04 -37.59
CA THR A 181 -19.62 -2.92 -36.78
C THR A 181 -20.15 -4.10 -37.59
N THR A 182 -20.43 -3.92 -38.88
CA THR A 182 -20.91 -5.01 -39.75
C THR A 182 -19.83 -6.06 -40.04
N ARG A 183 -18.54 -5.68 -40.02
CA ARG A 183 -17.42 -6.62 -40.23
C ARG A 183 -17.20 -7.57 -39.06
N LEU A 184 -17.46 -7.13 -37.83
CA LEU A 184 -17.20 -7.91 -36.61
C LEU A 184 -18.26 -8.99 -36.35
N ILE A 185 -19.46 -8.83 -36.92
CA ILE A 185 -20.59 -9.75 -36.72
C ILE A 185 -20.55 -10.92 -37.72
N SER A 186 -19.78 -10.80 -38.81
CA SER A 186 -19.68 -11.83 -39.85
C SER A 186 -18.49 -12.79 -39.69
N GLU A 187 -17.67 -12.63 -38.65
CA GLU A 187 -16.57 -13.54 -38.26
C GLU A 187 -16.90 -14.39 -37.00
N LEU A 188 -18.19 -14.50 -36.65
CA LEU A 188 -18.75 -15.48 -35.71
C LEU A 188 -19.70 -16.42 -36.45
#